data_AF-A0A951LHM7-F1
#
_entry.id   AF-A0A951LHM7-F1
#
_cell.length_a   1.000
_cell.length_b   1.000
_cell.length_c   1.000
_cell.angle_alpha   90.00
_cell.angle_beta   90.00
_cell.angle_gamma   90.00
#
_symmetry.space_group_name_H-M   'P 1'
#
loop_
_entity.id
_entity.type
_entity.pdbx_description
1 polymer ?
#
loop_
_entity_poly.entity_id
_entity_poly.type
_entity_poly.pdbx_seq_one_letter_code
_entity_poly.pdbx_strand_id
1 'polypeptide(L)'
;MISLKSSLKLAVLAMSLVIVYPACSQNEQVAPMKVEDALAGRAFPIAQTLKDLKGDWRRITVNGQSDMGGWMMAGTEFEALSGGVFYTKGQTITMGGATYLVAYRPQIKGLEMSKMMRGGMPTAPEAMTADTPIALSLLDLRTVGNLTNIQAFDLDQEIAAHNDALKLFQRQAAMPQPGRPEPPTDDASTGNLSAIGTALAQYAMDHGGLLPPLKDPVKMKKALEPYIRNTGIFTQPGTQEPYRANLMLSEQLQENFQNAAGIVIFYEAKPAADGTRGVLFLDGHVGRIKETDWPRLKKISKIP
;
A
#
# COMPACT_ATOMS: atom_id res chain seq x y z
N MET A 1 55.02 -89.35 7.90
CA MET A 1 56.00 -88.31 8.33
C MET A 1 55.35 -86.94 8.13
N ILE A 2 55.49 -86.07 9.14
CA ILE A 2 55.09 -84.63 9.20
C ILE A 2 53.57 -84.41 9.36
N SER A 3 52.96 -84.42 10.57
CA SER A 3 52.98 -83.44 11.68
C SER A 3 52.58 -82.01 11.30
N LEU A 4 51.39 -81.57 11.71
CA LEU A 4 51.20 -80.21 12.24
C LEU A 4 49.97 -80.16 13.18
N LYS A 5 50.24 -79.85 14.45
CA LYS A 5 49.28 -79.49 15.49
C LYS A 5 48.77 -78.08 15.23
N SER A 6 47.50 -77.78 15.52
CA SER A 6 47.17 -76.46 16.09
C SER A 6 45.85 -76.50 16.87
N SER A 7 45.89 -75.81 18.00
CA SER A 7 45.00 -75.94 19.14
C SER A 7 43.90 -74.88 19.07
N LEU A 8 42.66 -75.31 19.30
CA LEU A 8 41.48 -74.46 19.42
C LEU A 8 41.57 -73.63 20.72
N LYS A 9 41.78 -72.31 20.61
CA LYS A 9 41.66 -71.38 21.73
C LYS A 9 40.30 -70.67 21.66
N LEU A 10 39.55 -70.84 22.74
CA LEU A 10 38.30 -70.18 23.10
C LEU A 10 38.48 -68.65 23.06
N ALA A 11 37.70 -67.96 22.23
CA ALA A 11 37.58 -66.50 22.26
C ALA A 11 36.23 -66.15 22.91
N VAL A 12 36.30 -65.57 24.12
CA VAL A 12 35.16 -64.99 24.82
C VAL A 12 34.85 -63.64 24.16
N LEU A 13 33.71 -63.56 23.47
CA LEU A 13 33.21 -62.32 22.89
C LEU A 13 32.43 -61.55 23.97
N ALA A 14 33.03 -60.48 24.47
CA ALA A 14 32.37 -59.54 25.37
C ALA A 14 31.33 -58.70 24.59
N MET A 15 30.06 -59.02 24.80
CA MET A 15 28.92 -58.29 24.24
C MET A 15 28.73 -56.98 25.02
N SER A 16 29.15 -55.86 24.41
CA SER A 16 28.96 -54.52 24.98
C SER A 16 27.51 -54.09 24.77
N LEU A 17 26.73 -54.11 25.85
CA LEU A 17 25.36 -53.60 25.90
C LEU A 17 25.38 -52.07 25.96
N VAL A 18 25.12 -51.41 24.83
CA VAL A 18 24.93 -49.95 24.79
C VAL A 18 23.52 -49.63 25.29
N ILE A 19 23.41 -49.19 26.55
CA ILE A 19 22.17 -48.64 27.10
C ILE A 19 22.05 -47.21 26.55
N VAL A 20 21.23 -47.03 25.52
CA VAL A 20 20.80 -45.71 25.04
C VAL A 20 19.83 -45.16 26.08
N TYR A 21 20.31 -44.26 26.95
CA TYR A 21 19.43 -43.44 27.78
C TYR A 21 18.71 -42.44 26.86
N PRO A 22 17.36 -42.37 26.87
CA PRO A 22 16.70 -41.19 26.35
C PRO A 22 17.11 -40.02 27.24
N ALA A 23 17.79 -39.04 26.64
CA ALA A 23 17.97 -37.73 27.25
C ALA A 23 16.59 -37.08 27.39
N CYS A 24 15.85 -37.44 28.44
CA CYS A 24 14.74 -36.65 28.92
C CYS A 24 15.35 -35.33 29.38
N SER A 25 15.11 -34.30 28.57
CA SER A 25 15.22 -32.89 28.96
C SER A 25 14.68 -32.76 30.38
N GLN A 26 15.59 -32.46 31.32
CA GLN A 26 15.21 -32.06 32.66
C GLN A 26 14.45 -30.76 32.49
N ASN A 27 13.13 -30.86 32.58
CA ASN A 27 12.23 -29.73 32.71
C ASN A 27 12.52 -29.13 34.09
N GLU A 28 13.59 -28.32 34.19
CA GLU A 28 13.73 -27.39 35.30
C GLU A 28 12.39 -26.67 35.40
N GLN A 29 11.73 -26.82 36.55
CA GLN A 29 10.58 -26.00 36.92
C GLN A 29 11.10 -24.57 37.04
N VAL A 30 11.28 -23.90 35.90
CA VAL A 30 11.41 -22.46 35.84
C VAL A 30 10.15 -21.94 36.52
N ALA A 31 10.33 -21.28 37.66
CA ALA A 31 9.23 -20.72 38.41
C ALA A 31 8.31 -19.97 37.43
N PRO A 32 6.98 -20.18 37.49
CA PRO A 32 6.07 -19.56 36.54
C PRO A 32 6.28 -18.06 36.59
N MET A 33 6.77 -17.50 35.48
CA MET A 33 7.02 -16.07 35.34
C MET A 33 5.72 -15.33 35.60
N LYS A 34 5.76 -14.31 36.46
CA LYS A 34 4.56 -13.54 36.76
C LYS A 34 4.15 -12.75 35.52
N VAL A 35 2.84 -12.78 35.23
CA VAL A 35 2.22 -11.99 34.16
C VAL A 35 2.64 -10.52 34.22
N GLU A 36 2.67 -9.98 35.44
CA GLU A 36 3.07 -8.61 35.73
C GLU A 36 4.47 -8.29 35.21
N ASP A 37 5.41 -9.24 35.27
CA ASP A 37 6.78 -9.01 34.81
C ASP A 37 6.89 -9.01 33.28
N ALA A 38 6.04 -9.79 32.59
CA ALA A 38 5.92 -9.74 31.14
C ALA A 38 5.25 -8.44 30.66
N LEU A 39 4.15 -8.03 31.32
CA LEU A 39 3.42 -6.82 30.97
C LEU A 39 4.12 -5.52 31.37
N ALA A 40 4.94 -5.54 32.43
CA ALA A 40 5.76 -4.40 32.86
C ALA A 40 7.08 -4.27 32.09
N GLY A 41 7.35 -5.21 31.18
CA GLY A 41 8.55 -5.17 30.34
C GLY A 41 9.83 -5.63 31.04
N ARG A 42 9.72 -6.21 32.24
CA ARG A 42 10.86 -6.68 33.04
C ARG A 42 11.43 -7.98 32.51
N ALA A 43 10.55 -8.86 32.05
CA ALA A 43 10.95 -10.13 31.44
C ALA A 43 11.25 -10.00 29.94
N PHE A 44 10.45 -9.18 29.24
CA PHE A 44 10.54 -9.00 27.80
C PHE A 44 10.34 -7.51 27.46
N PRO A 45 11.24 -6.85 26.72
CA PRO A 45 11.08 -5.43 26.42
C PRO A 45 9.81 -5.16 25.62
N ILE A 46 8.96 -4.23 26.08
CA ILE A 46 7.66 -3.94 25.42
C ILE A 46 7.85 -3.17 24.10
N ALA A 47 8.90 -2.36 24.02
CA ALA A 47 9.25 -1.55 22.87
C ALA A 47 10.68 -1.87 22.42
N GLN A 48 10.83 -2.27 21.17
CA GLN A 48 12.10 -2.49 20.49
C GLN A 48 11.99 -1.97 19.06
N THR A 49 13.11 -1.93 18.34
CA THR A 49 13.15 -1.63 16.91
C THR A 49 13.65 -2.85 16.12
N LEU A 50 13.37 -2.87 14.82
CA LEU A 50 13.73 -4.00 13.96
C LEU A 50 15.26 -4.28 13.95
N LYS A 51 16.09 -3.23 14.02
CA LYS A 51 17.56 -3.36 14.09
C LYS A 51 18.08 -3.99 15.39
N ASP A 52 17.26 -4.03 16.45
CA ASP A 52 17.65 -4.63 17.73
C ASP A 52 17.62 -6.17 17.66
N LEU A 53 16.93 -6.73 16.67
CA LEU A 53 16.90 -8.16 16.40
C LEU A 53 18.25 -8.64 15.84
N LYS A 54 18.73 -9.80 16.34
CA LYS A 54 20.04 -10.41 16.03
C LYS A 54 19.89 -11.88 15.59
N GLY A 55 21.00 -12.57 15.34
CA GLY A 55 21.02 -13.92 14.74
C GLY A 55 20.33 -15.04 15.52
N ASP A 56 19.99 -14.83 16.79
CA ASP A 56 19.20 -15.76 17.61
C ASP A 56 17.68 -15.65 17.35
N TRP A 57 17.24 -14.65 16.59
CA TRP A 57 15.84 -14.46 16.22
C TRP A 57 15.44 -15.30 15.01
N ARG A 58 14.17 -15.69 14.99
CA ARG A 58 13.51 -16.35 13.87
C ARG A 58 12.33 -15.53 13.41
N ARG A 59 12.22 -15.37 12.09
CA ARG A 59 10.97 -14.96 11.45
C ARG A 59 10.05 -16.17 11.39
N ILE A 60 8.78 -15.95 11.74
CA ILE A 60 7.70 -16.91 11.58
C ILE A 60 6.50 -16.19 10.96
N THR A 61 5.69 -16.95 10.23
CA THR A 61 4.39 -16.48 9.73
C THR A 61 3.28 -17.19 10.49
N VAL A 62 2.31 -16.43 10.98
CA VAL A 62 1.13 -16.95 11.68
C VAL A 62 -0.08 -16.85 10.76
N ASN A 63 -0.57 -18.00 10.29
CA ASN A 63 -1.78 -18.06 9.44
C ASN A 63 -3.00 -18.40 10.31
N GLY A 64 -4.01 -17.55 10.31
CA GLY A 64 -5.24 -17.76 11.07
C GLY A 64 -6.25 -18.64 10.32
N GLN A 65 -7.03 -19.44 11.06
CA GLN A 65 -8.13 -20.26 10.50
C GLN A 65 -9.32 -19.40 9.97
N SER A 66 -9.25 -18.07 10.11
CA SER A 66 -10.21 -17.07 9.61
C SER A 66 -9.77 -16.37 8.32
N ASP A 67 -8.74 -16.85 7.62
CA ASP A 67 -8.40 -16.45 6.24
C ASP A 67 -9.41 -17.01 5.22
N MET A 68 -10.71 -16.87 5.52
CA MET A 68 -11.80 -17.34 4.67
C MET A 68 -11.91 -16.48 3.41
N GLY A 69 -11.38 -17.02 2.31
CA GLY A 69 -12.22 -17.35 1.16
C GLY A 69 -12.40 -16.30 0.07
N GLY A 70 -11.82 -15.10 0.19
CA GLY A 70 -11.94 -14.06 -0.85
C GLY A 70 -10.68 -13.74 -1.66
N TRP A 71 -9.49 -14.14 -1.21
CA TRP A 71 -8.21 -13.56 -1.66
C TRP A 71 -7.16 -14.60 -2.10
N MET A 72 -7.59 -15.80 -2.51
CA MET A 72 -6.75 -16.90 -3.05
C MET A 72 -5.93 -16.57 -4.32
N MET A 73 -5.74 -15.29 -4.68
CA MET A 73 -4.94 -14.83 -5.81
C MET A 73 -3.82 -13.85 -5.42
N ALA A 74 -3.66 -13.51 -4.13
CA ALA A 74 -2.58 -12.64 -3.67
C ALA A 74 -1.50 -13.50 -3.00
N GLY A 75 -0.39 -13.68 -3.70
CA GLY A 75 0.73 -14.54 -3.28
C GLY A 75 1.47 -14.04 -2.03
N THR A 76 2.70 -14.54 -1.85
CA THR A 76 3.61 -14.22 -0.74
C THR A 76 3.84 -12.71 -0.55
N GLU A 77 3.52 -11.89 -1.54
CA GLU A 77 3.68 -10.44 -1.51
C GLU A 77 2.64 -9.74 -0.61
N PHE A 78 1.43 -10.30 -0.47
CA PHE A 78 0.42 -9.74 0.42
C PHE A 78 0.70 -10.08 1.89
N GLU A 79 1.35 -11.22 2.15
CA GLU A 79 1.80 -11.64 3.49
C GLU A 79 2.76 -10.60 4.09
N ALA A 80 3.71 -10.09 3.29
CA ALA A 80 4.67 -9.08 3.71
C ALA A 80 4.02 -7.73 4.10
N LEU A 81 2.81 -7.45 3.59
CA LEU A 81 2.08 -6.19 3.81
C LEU A 81 0.91 -6.32 4.82
N SER A 82 0.46 -7.54 5.10
CA SER A 82 -0.74 -7.83 5.91
C SER A 82 -0.46 -8.06 7.40
N GLY A 83 0.81 -8.02 7.81
CA GLY A 83 1.19 -8.06 9.24
C GLY A 83 1.11 -9.45 9.88
N GLY A 84 1.11 -10.52 9.08
CA GLY A 84 1.20 -11.91 9.56
C GLY A 84 2.61 -12.37 9.97
N VAL A 85 3.59 -11.49 9.85
CA VAL A 85 5.00 -11.77 10.17
C VAL A 85 5.30 -11.43 11.64
N PHE A 86 5.90 -12.40 12.33
CA PHE A 86 6.33 -12.28 13.72
C PHE A 86 7.80 -12.68 13.86
N TYR A 87 8.46 -12.11 14.87
CA TYR A 87 9.83 -12.42 15.24
C TYR A 87 9.85 -13.02 16.64
N THR A 88 10.55 -14.13 16.82
CA THR A 88 10.65 -14.80 18.13
C THR A 88 12.03 -15.41 18.37
N LYS A 89 12.40 -15.57 19.64
CA LYS A 89 13.52 -16.42 20.08
C LYS A 89 13.09 -17.85 20.46
N GLY A 90 11.80 -18.19 20.28
CA GLY A 90 11.23 -19.48 20.70
C GLY A 90 10.91 -19.56 22.20
N GLN A 91 10.95 -18.43 22.92
CA GLN A 91 10.64 -18.39 24.34
C GLN A 91 9.14 -18.50 24.58
N THR A 92 8.74 -19.22 25.62
CA THR A 92 7.33 -19.37 26.00
C THR A 92 7.09 -18.89 27.43
N ILE A 93 5.85 -18.49 27.71
CA ILE A 93 5.38 -18.12 29.05
C ILE A 93 4.04 -18.77 29.34
N THR A 94 3.85 -19.28 30.55
CA THR A 94 2.57 -19.85 30.99
C THR A 94 1.83 -18.86 31.86
N MET A 95 0.60 -18.49 31.47
CA MET A 95 -0.24 -17.54 32.20
C MET A 95 -1.68 -18.05 32.20
N GLY A 96 -2.34 -18.08 33.37
CA GLY A 96 -3.73 -18.52 33.47
C GLY A 96 -3.99 -19.96 32.97
N GLY A 97 -2.97 -20.83 33.01
CA GLY A 97 -3.06 -22.21 32.50
C GLY A 97 -2.95 -22.35 30.98
N ALA A 98 -2.68 -21.27 30.24
CA ALA A 98 -2.36 -21.29 28.82
C ALA A 98 -0.87 -20.96 28.59
N THR A 99 -0.28 -21.55 27.55
CA THR A 99 1.11 -21.34 27.16
C THR A 99 1.14 -20.43 25.94
N TYR A 100 1.88 -19.33 26.05
CA TYR A 100 2.03 -18.33 25.01
C TYR A 100 3.45 -18.34 24.46
N LEU A 101 3.60 -18.27 23.15
CA LEU A 101 4.85 -17.95 22.49
C LEU A 101 5.10 -16.44 22.56
N VAL A 102 6.28 -16.06 23.02
CA VAL A 102 6.74 -14.68 23.07
C VAL A 102 7.23 -14.29 21.68
N ALA A 103 6.50 -13.40 21.02
CA ALA A 103 6.81 -12.94 19.68
C ALA A 103 6.71 -11.41 19.58
N TYR A 104 7.23 -10.85 18.50
CA TYR A 104 7.21 -9.42 18.23
C TYR A 104 6.71 -9.19 16.82
N ARG A 105 5.87 -8.16 16.65
CA ARG A 105 5.33 -7.79 15.34
C ARG A 105 5.71 -6.36 14.99
N PRO A 106 6.10 -6.07 13.73
CA PRO A 106 6.24 -4.69 13.26
C PRO A 106 4.99 -3.85 13.51
N GLN A 107 5.16 -2.61 13.95
CA GLN A 107 4.10 -1.60 14.03
C GLN A 107 4.19 -0.69 12.81
N ILE A 108 3.90 -1.27 11.65
CA ILE A 108 3.80 -0.55 10.38
C ILE A 108 2.32 -0.32 10.11
N LYS A 109 1.97 0.86 9.60
CA LYS A 109 0.62 1.09 9.07
C LYS A 109 0.43 0.22 7.83
N GLY A 110 -0.19 -0.95 8.03
CA GLY A 110 -0.51 -1.90 6.96
C GLY A 110 -1.74 -1.49 6.15
N LEU A 111 -2.21 -2.43 5.32
CA LEU A 111 -3.42 -2.23 4.52
C LEU A 111 -4.67 -2.19 5.42
N GLU A 112 -5.39 -1.08 5.36
CA GLU A 112 -6.69 -0.91 6.01
C GLU A 112 -7.77 -1.71 5.25
N MET A 113 -7.85 -3.02 5.50
CA MET A 113 -8.82 -3.91 4.84
C MET A 113 -10.26 -3.42 5.01
N SER A 114 -10.57 -2.82 6.16
CA SER A 114 -11.88 -2.22 6.43
C SER A 114 -12.24 -1.08 5.46
N LYS A 115 -11.25 -0.31 4.98
CA LYS A 115 -11.46 0.74 3.98
C LYS A 115 -11.64 0.13 2.59
N MET A 116 -10.88 -0.90 2.27
CA MET A 116 -10.95 -1.60 0.99
C MET A 116 -12.30 -2.28 0.78
N MET A 117 -12.81 -2.98 1.80
CA MET A 117 -14.13 -3.63 1.77
C MET A 117 -15.29 -2.63 1.62
N ARG A 118 -15.09 -1.37 2.03
CA ARG A 118 -16.05 -0.28 1.86
C ARG A 118 -15.90 0.46 0.53
N GLY A 119 -15.11 -0.06 -0.41
CA GLY A 119 -14.84 0.56 -1.71
C GLY A 119 -13.92 1.78 -1.66
N GLY A 120 -13.38 2.12 -0.48
CA GLY A 120 -12.39 3.18 -0.33
C GLY A 120 -11.02 2.74 -0.85
N MET A 121 -10.25 3.69 -1.36
CA MET A 121 -8.84 3.42 -1.64
C MET A 121 -8.11 3.11 -0.33
N PRO A 122 -7.37 1.99 -0.25
CA PRO A 122 -6.54 1.72 0.91
C PRO A 122 -5.49 2.84 1.03
N THR A 123 -5.25 3.31 2.26
CA THR A 123 -4.10 4.17 2.52
C THR A 123 -2.85 3.40 2.11
N ALA A 124 -1.91 4.05 1.42
CA ALA A 124 -0.65 3.42 1.06
C ALA A 124 0.05 2.90 2.33
N PRO A 125 0.47 1.62 2.37
CA PRO A 125 1.24 1.11 3.49
C PRO A 125 2.55 1.89 3.66
N GLU A 126 3.01 1.98 4.90
CA GLU A 126 4.28 2.62 5.22
C GLU A 126 5.46 1.69 4.89
N ALA A 127 6.59 2.27 4.46
CA ALA A 127 7.80 1.50 4.19
C ALA A 127 8.42 0.99 5.49
N MET A 128 9.03 -0.21 5.44
CA MET A 128 9.76 -0.75 6.58
C MET A 128 11.20 -0.24 6.56
N THR A 129 11.67 0.18 7.74
CA THR A 129 13.04 0.66 7.99
C THR A 129 13.67 -0.05 9.19
N ALA A 130 14.97 0.12 9.39
CA ALA A 130 15.70 -0.43 10.54
C ALA A 130 15.16 0.10 11.90
N ASP A 131 14.63 1.32 11.92
CA ASP A 131 14.08 1.97 13.10
C ASP A 131 12.58 1.66 13.32
N THR A 132 12.00 0.78 12.50
CA THR A 132 10.58 0.39 12.63
C THR A 132 10.33 -0.17 14.02
N PRO A 133 9.38 0.40 14.78
CA PRO A 133 9.05 -0.11 16.10
C PRO A 133 8.40 -1.49 15.99
N ILE A 134 8.80 -2.41 16.86
CA ILE A 134 8.17 -3.72 17.02
C ILE A 134 7.52 -3.80 18.39
N ALA A 135 6.34 -4.42 18.45
CA ALA A 135 5.57 -4.57 19.68
C ALA A 135 5.49 -6.03 20.11
N LEU A 136 5.62 -6.27 21.41
CA LEU A 136 5.43 -7.58 22.03
C LEU A 136 4.02 -8.11 21.73
N SER A 137 3.95 -9.38 21.33
CA SER A 137 2.74 -10.14 21.05
C SER A 137 2.86 -11.52 21.71
N LEU A 138 1.87 -11.88 22.52
CA LEU A 138 1.78 -13.19 23.15
C LEU A 138 0.83 -14.07 22.35
N LEU A 139 1.36 -15.08 21.68
CA LEU A 139 0.59 -15.97 20.82
C LEU A 139 0.18 -17.23 21.60
N ASP A 140 -1.11 -17.43 21.87
CA ASP A 140 -1.59 -18.62 22.57
C ASP A 140 -1.34 -19.87 21.72
N LEU A 141 -0.48 -20.78 22.17
CA LEU A 141 -0.09 -21.97 21.41
C LEU A 141 -1.26 -22.95 21.17
N ARG A 142 -2.38 -22.82 21.89
CA ARG A 142 -3.57 -23.66 21.70
C ARG A 142 -4.47 -23.16 20.58
N THR A 143 -4.46 -21.86 20.31
CA THR A 143 -5.37 -21.22 19.35
C THR A 143 -4.64 -20.50 18.21
N VAL A 144 -3.33 -20.31 18.33
CA VAL A 144 -2.49 -19.84 17.24
C VAL A 144 -2.64 -20.85 16.11
N GLY A 145 -2.90 -20.36 14.91
CA GLY A 145 -2.98 -21.23 13.74
C GLY A 145 -1.61 -21.80 13.38
N ASN A 146 -1.42 -22.14 12.10
CA ASN A 146 -0.16 -22.74 11.68
C ASN A 146 0.98 -21.72 11.73
N LEU A 147 2.03 -22.08 12.47
CA LEU A 147 3.33 -21.40 12.42
C LEU A 147 4.08 -21.93 11.20
N THR A 148 4.24 -21.11 10.18
CA THR A 148 4.89 -21.47 8.92
C THR A 148 6.07 -20.55 8.63
N ASN A 149 6.83 -20.84 7.57
CA ASN A 149 7.91 -19.99 7.07
C ASN A 149 8.97 -19.63 8.12
N ILE A 150 9.37 -20.63 8.94
CA ILE A 150 10.33 -20.44 10.02
C ILE A 150 11.73 -20.29 9.42
N GLN A 151 12.32 -19.11 9.54
CA GLN A 151 13.65 -18.81 9.00
C GLN A 151 14.49 -17.94 9.95
N ALA A 152 15.80 -17.90 9.73
CA ALA A 152 16.67 -16.97 10.44
C ALA A 152 16.30 -15.52 10.10
N PHE A 153 16.35 -14.64 11.09
CA PHE A 153 16.14 -13.21 10.87
C PHE A 153 17.35 -12.58 10.17
N ASP A 154 17.10 -11.81 9.11
CA ASP A 154 18.09 -11.02 8.39
C ASP A 154 17.50 -9.62 8.10
N LEU A 155 18.03 -8.58 8.73
CA LEU A 155 17.47 -7.24 8.68
C LEU A 155 17.33 -6.70 7.25
N ASP A 156 18.36 -6.91 6.42
CA ASP A 156 18.40 -6.36 5.07
C ASP A 156 17.40 -7.09 4.17
N GLN A 157 17.30 -8.41 4.30
CA GLN A 157 16.30 -9.20 3.57
C GLN A 157 14.88 -8.84 3.96
N GLU A 158 14.61 -8.61 5.25
CA GLU A 158 13.28 -8.22 5.73
C GLU A 158 12.86 -6.87 5.15
N ILE A 159 13.73 -5.86 5.24
CA ILE A 159 13.48 -4.52 4.70
C ILE A 159 13.28 -4.58 3.19
N ALA A 160 14.14 -5.32 2.47
CA ALA A 160 14.03 -5.46 1.02
C ALA A 160 12.72 -6.14 0.62
N ALA A 161 12.38 -7.28 1.23
CA ALA A 161 11.18 -8.04 0.91
C ALA A 161 9.90 -7.22 1.13
N HIS A 162 9.80 -6.50 2.26
CA HIS A 162 8.65 -5.64 2.53
C HIS A 162 8.56 -4.48 1.54
N ASN A 163 9.67 -3.78 1.28
CA ASN A 163 9.65 -2.62 0.39
C ASN A 163 9.44 -3.00 -1.07
N ASP A 164 9.89 -4.18 -1.50
CA ASP A 164 9.61 -4.69 -2.84
C ASP A 164 8.15 -5.14 -2.99
N ALA A 165 7.58 -5.78 -1.96
CA ALA A 165 6.14 -6.04 -1.92
C ALA A 165 5.33 -4.74 -1.96
N LEU A 166 5.76 -3.70 -1.24
CA LEU A 166 5.13 -2.38 -1.25
C LEU A 166 5.18 -1.75 -2.65
N LYS A 167 6.32 -1.78 -3.33
CA LYS A 167 6.45 -1.28 -4.72
C LYS A 167 5.54 -2.03 -5.67
N LEU A 168 5.46 -3.36 -5.54
CA LEU A 168 4.58 -4.17 -6.38
C LEU A 168 3.12 -3.82 -6.14
N PHE A 169 2.71 -3.71 -4.87
CA PHE A 169 1.37 -3.28 -4.50
C PHE A 169 1.04 -1.90 -5.07
N GLN A 170 1.95 -0.93 -4.96
CA GLN A 170 1.78 0.40 -5.55
C GLN A 170 1.66 0.35 -7.07
N ARG A 171 2.47 -0.47 -7.76
CA ARG A 171 2.36 -0.68 -9.20
C ARG A 171 1.03 -1.29 -9.60
N GLN A 172 0.56 -2.30 -8.88
CA GLN A 172 -0.74 -2.94 -9.13
C GLN A 172 -1.90 -2.01 -8.81
N ALA A 173 -1.79 -1.20 -7.76
CA ALA A 173 -2.76 -0.17 -7.42
C ALA A 173 -2.79 0.96 -8.46
N ALA A 174 -1.65 1.22 -9.13
CA ALA A 174 -1.51 2.18 -10.22
C ALA A 174 -1.83 1.59 -11.61
N MET A 175 -2.11 0.28 -11.73
CA MET A 175 -2.57 -0.27 -13.01
C MET A 175 -4.02 0.18 -13.26
N PRO A 176 -4.34 0.66 -14.48
CA PRO A 176 -5.69 1.09 -14.80
C PRO A 176 -6.66 -0.09 -14.70
N GLN A 177 -7.56 -0.04 -13.72
CA GLN A 177 -8.63 -1.02 -13.57
C GLN A 177 -9.90 -0.49 -14.25
N PRO A 178 -10.56 -1.27 -15.12
CA PRO A 178 -11.81 -0.85 -15.73
C PRO A 178 -12.86 -0.59 -14.65
N GLY A 179 -13.23 0.69 -14.47
CA GLY A 179 -14.30 1.11 -13.56
C GLY A 179 -13.87 1.59 -12.16
N ARG A 180 -12.57 1.68 -11.84
CA ARG A 180 -12.10 2.31 -10.59
C ARG A 180 -11.83 3.80 -10.79
N PRO A 181 -12.35 4.71 -9.94
CA PRO A 181 -11.90 6.10 -9.93
C PRO A 181 -10.46 6.14 -9.41
N GLU A 182 -9.51 6.52 -10.25
CA GLU A 182 -8.10 6.67 -9.91
C GLU A 182 -7.89 7.75 -8.82
N PRO A 183 -6.85 7.66 -7.97
CA PRO A 183 -6.42 8.81 -7.19
C PRO A 183 -6.13 9.97 -8.16
N PRO A 184 -6.33 11.25 -7.75
CA PRO A 184 -6.11 12.39 -8.63
C PRO A 184 -4.66 12.45 -9.06
N THR A 185 -4.32 11.80 -10.16
CA THR A 185 -3.13 12.10 -10.92
C THR A 185 -3.34 13.47 -11.57
N ASP A 186 -2.25 14.11 -11.95
CA ASP A 186 -2.33 15.29 -12.81
C ASP A 186 -3.07 14.96 -14.14
N ASP A 187 -3.23 13.68 -14.49
CA ASP A 187 -4.10 13.20 -15.58
C ASP A 187 -5.60 13.24 -15.26
N ALA A 188 -6.02 13.15 -14.00
CA ALA A 188 -7.43 13.30 -13.63
C ALA A 188 -7.96 14.71 -13.90
N SER A 189 -7.09 15.72 -13.74
CA SER A 189 -7.45 17.11 -14.03
C SER A 189 -7.59 17.36 -15.54
N THR A 190 -6.70 16.79 -16.36
CA THR A 190 -6.83 16.88 -17.82
C THR A 190 -8.03 16.06 -18.31
N GLY A 191 -8.36 14.94 -17.66
CA GLY A 191 -9.60 14.20 -17.87
C GLY A 191 -10.85 15.03 -17.58
N ASN A 192 -10.89 15.73 -16.44
CA ASN A 192 -11.97 16.65 -16.10
C ASN A 192 -12.10 17.78 -17.13
N LEU A 193 -10.99 18.42 -17.50
CA LEU A 193 -10.96 19.46 -18.53
C LEU A 193 -11.42 18.93 -19.89
N SER A 194 -11.07 17.69 -20.26
CA SER A 194 -11.51 17.06 -21.51
C SER A 194 -13.02 16.77 -21.51
N ALA A 195 -13.56 16.32 -20.37
CA ALA A 195 -15.00 16.14 -20.19
C ALA A 195 -15.75 17.48 -20.26
N ILE A 196 -15.21 18.55 -19.66
CA ILE A 196 -15.74 19.91 -19.81
C ILE A 196 -15.69 20.36 -21.27
N GLY A 197 -14.58 20.13 -21.98
CA GLY A 197 -14.43 20.44 -23.41
C GLY A 197 -15.46 19.74 -24.28
N THR A 198 -15.72 18.46 -24.02
CA THR A 198 -16.77 17.69 -24.70
C THR A 198 -18.15 18.28 -24.45
N ALA A 199 -18.45 18.64 -23.19
CA ALA A 199 -19.72 19.27 -22.83
C ALA A 199 -19.90 20.64 -23.49
N LEU A 200 -18.83 21.44 -23.60
CA LEU A 200 -18.85 22.72 -24.31
C LEU A 200 -19.13 22.54 -25.79
N ALA A 201 -18.49 21.56 -26.44
CA ALA A 201 -18.73 21.26 -27.84
C ALA A 201 -20.19 20.83 -28.08
N GLN A 202 -20.75 19.98 -27.20
CA GLN A 202 -22.16 19.58 -27.27
C GLN A 202 -23.11 20.76 -27.07
N TYR A 203 -22.87 21.58 -26.05
CA TYR A 203 -23.63 22.82 -25.83
C TYR A 203 -23.56 23.73 -27.06
N ALA A 204 -22.36 23.97 -27.61
CA ALA A 204 -22.20 24.82 -28.78
C ALA A 204 -22.94 24.24 -30.00
N MET A 205 -22.93 22.93 -30.22
CA MET A 205 -23.70 22.30 -31.30
C MET A 205 -25.21 22.54 -31.15
N ASP A 206 -25.75 22.39 -29.94
CA ASP A 206 -27.18 22.60 -29.68
C ASP A 206 -27.60 24.08 -29.68
N HIS A 207 -26.64 24.98 -29.46
CA HIS A 207 -26.86 26.42 -29.35
C HIS A 207 -26.23 27.23 -30.50
N GLY A 208 -26.03 26.62 -31.68
CA GLY A 208 -25.62 27.34 -32.89
C GLY A 208 -24.22 27.98 -32.81
N GLY A 209 -23.29 27.32 -32.13
CA GLY A 209 -21.90 27.78 -31.92
C GLY A 209 -21.72 28.72 -30.73
N LEU A 210 -22.78 29.03 -29.97
CA LEU A 210 -22.71 29.93 -28.82
C LEU A 210 -22.08 29.24 -27.60
N LEU A 211 -21.11 29.89 -26.97
CA LEU A 211 -20.53 29.43 -25.70
C LEU A 211 -21.46 29.75 -24.50
N PRO A 212 -21.38 28.97 -23.41
CA PRO A 212 -22.23 29.19 -22.23
C PRO A 212 -21.89 30.49 -21.49
N PRO A 213 -22.71 30.92 -20.50
CA PRO A 213 -22.46 32.11 -19.69
C PRO A 213 -21.31 31.91 -18.68
N LEU A 214 -20.06 31.92 -19.16
CA LEU A 214 -18.83 31.70 -18.37
C LEU A 214 -18.59 32.72 -17.24
N LYS A 215 -19.22 33.90 -17.31
CA LYS A 215 -19.14 34.94 -16.26
C LYS A 215 -19.83 34.55 -14.96
N ASP A 216 -20.79 33.64 -15.02
CA ASP A 216 -21.58 33.19 -13.87
C ASP A 216 -21.39 31.67 -13.71
N PRO A 217 -20.54 31.23 -12.76
CA PRO A 217 -20.24 29.80 -12.58
C PRO A 217 -21.49 28.95 -12.34
N VAL A 218 -22.54 29.49 -11.71
CA VAL A 218 -23.78 28.78 -11.43
C VAL A 218 -24.56 28.58 -12.72
N LYS A 219 -24.71 29.64 -13.53
CA LYS A 219 -25.38 29.52 -14.84
C LYS A 219 -24.60 28.65 -15.82
N MET A 220 -23.28 28.80 -15.85
CA MET A 220 -22.40 27.96 -16.67
C MET A 220 -22.56 26.48 -16.32
N LYS A 221 -22.50 26.13 -15.03
CA LYS A 221 -22.67 24.74 -14.59
C LYS A 221 -24.05 24.21 -14.99
N LYS A 222 -25.11 24.97 -14.73
CA LYS A 222 -26.48 24.62 -15.11
C LYS A 222 -26.65 24.44 -16.63
N ALA A 223 -25.96 25.25 -17.43
CA ALA A 223 -25.97 25.14 -18.89
C ALA A 223 -25.27 23.88 -19.39
N LEU A 224 -24.21 23.44 -18.70
CA LEU A 224 -23.42 22.26 -19.09
C LEU A 224 -23.91 20.95 -18.46
N GLU A 225 -24.72 20.99 -17.39
CA GLU A 225 -25.27 19.83 -16.69
C GLU A 225 -25.93 18.78 -17.60
N PRO A 226 -26.73 19.13 -18.63
CA PRO A 226 -27.32 18.15 -19.54
C PRO A 226 -26.30 17.29 -20.30
N TYR A 227 -25.07 17.78 -20.45
CA TYR A 227 -24.00 17.18 -21.24
C TYR A 227 -22.95 16.45 -20.38
N ILE A 228 -23.09 16.52 -19.06
CA ILE A 228 -22.10 16.04 -18.11
C ILE A 228 -22.70 14.93 -17.24
N ARG A 229 -22.06 13.75 -17.24
CA ARG A 229 -22.49 12.61 -16.43
C ARG A 229 -22.14 12.75 -14.95
N ASN A 230 -21.11 13.53 -14.61
CA ASN A 230 -20.62 13.71 -13.25
C ASN A 230 -20.33 15.18 -12.97
N THR A 231 -21.12 15.83 -12.11
CA THR A 231 -20.95 17.25 -11.79
C THR A 231 -19.69 17.56 -10.97
N GLY A 232 -19.01 16.55 -10.45
CA GLY A 232 -17.73 16.69 -9.73
C GLY A 232 -16.55 17.08 -10.62
N ILE A 233 -16.72 17.10 -11.95
CA ILE A 233 -15.63 17.42 -12.89
C ILE A 233 -15.25 18.91 -12.92
N PHE A 234 -16.00 19.80 -12.26
CA PHE A 234 -15.73 21.24 -12.26
C PHE A 234 -14.67 21.69 -11.24
N THR A 235 -14.13 20.75 -10.47
CA THR A 235 -13.10 21.00 -9.46
C THR A 235 -11.82 20.24 -9.80
N GLN A 236 -10.67 20.88 -9.61
CA GLN A 236 -9.37 20.25 -9.74
C GLN A 236 -9.22 19.21 -8.62
N PRO A 237 -9.00 17.92 -8.93
CA PRO A 237 -9.15 16.88 -7.91
C PRO A 237 -8.02 16.85 -6.86
N GLY A 238 -6.85 17.46 -7.13
CA GLY A 238 -5.77 17.63 -6.13
C GLY A 238 -5.96 18.79 -5.16
N THR A 239 -6.38 19.97 -5.65
CA THR A 239 -6.51 21.18 -4.83
C THR A 239 -7.93 21.42 -4.32
N GLN A 240 -8.91 20.73 -4.91
CA GLN A 240 -10.35 20.97 -4.74
C GLN A 240 -10.77 22.40 -5.14
N GLU A 241 -9.90 23.17 -5.79
CA GLU A 241 -10.23 24.48 -6.32
C GLU A 241 -11.03 24.35 -7.62
N PRO A 242 -12.04 25.21 -7.86
CA PRO A 242 -12.76 25.21 -9.12
C PRO A 242 -11.84 25.63 -10.28
N TYR A 243 -12.04 25.03 -11.46
CA TYR A 243 -11.40 25.52 -12.67
C TYR A 243 -11.84 26.97 -12.96
N ARG A 244 -10.91 27.78 -13.46
CA ARG A 244 -11.22 29.14 -13.89
C ARG A 244 -11.57 29.14 -15.37
N ALA A 245 -12.56 29.95 -15.73
CA ALA A 245 -12.97 30.14 -17.11
C ALA A 245 -12.42 31.46 -17.66
N ASN A 246 -12.20 31.51 -18.98
CA ASN A 246 -11.91 32.74 -19.69
C ASN A 246 -13.19 33.54 -19.92
N LEU A 247 -13.43 34.54 -19.08
CA LEU A 247 -14.68 35.31 -19.04
C LEU A 247 -14.95 36.11 -20.32
N MET A 248 -13.93 36.38 -21.13
CA MET A 248 -14.07 37.06 -22.43
C MET A 248 -14.82 36.23 -23.46
N LEU A 249 -14.88 34.92 -23.28
CA LEU A 249 -15.55 33.99 -24.19
C LEU A 249 -17.02 33.76 -23.82
N SER A 250 -17.49 34.31 -22.71
CA SER A 250 -18.87 34.15 -22.23
C SER A 250 -19.87 34.61 -23.29
N GLU A 251 -20.76 33.70 -23.71
CA GLU A 251 -21.83 33.99 -24.68
C GLU A 251 -21.32 34.58 -26.00
N GLN A 252 -20.10 34.19 -26.41
CA GLN A 252 -19.55 34.50 -27.72
C GLN A 252 -19.70 33.30 -28.64
N LEU A 253 -19.83 33.55 -29.95
CA LEU A 253 -19.80 32.50 -30.96
C LEU A 253 -18.37 31.98 -31.12
N GLN A 254 -18.21 30.65 -31.13
CA GLN A 254 -16.90 29.99 -31.27
C GLN A 254 -16.20 30.37 -32.59
N GLU A 255 -16.96 30.59 -33.66
CA GLU A 255 -16.45 31.01 -34.98
C GLU A 255 -15.83 32.41 -35.01
N ASN A 256 -16.10 33.26 -34.02
CA ASN A 256 -15.48 34.58 -33.92
C ASN A 256 -13.97 34.53 -33.64
N PHE A 257 -13.43 33.32 -33.40
CA PHE A 257 -12.05 33.11 -32.98
C PHE A 257 -11.29 32.28 -34.01
N GLN A 258 -10.50 32.95 -34.87
CA GLN A 258 -9.73 32.30 -35.95
C GLN A 258 -8.62 31.34 -35.47
N ASN A 259 -8.16 31.46 -34.22
CA ASN A 259 -7.12 30.58 -33.65
C ASN A 259 -7.62 29.89 -32.37
N ALA A 260 -8.67 29.07 -32.49
CA ALA A 260 -9.26 28.37 -31.36
C ALA A 260 -8.26 27.50 -30.59
N ALA A 261 -7.32 26.84 -31.30
CA ALA A 261 -6.25 26.03 -30.70
C ALA A 261 -5.27 26.86 -29.84
N GLY A 262 -5.20 28.17 -30.02
CA GLY A 262 -4.34 29.05 -29.21
C GLY A 262 -5.06 29.75 -28.05
N ILE A 263 -6.37 29.57 -27.92
CA ILE A 263 -7.21 30.31 -26.97
C ILE A 263 -7.64 29.39 -25.84
N VAL A 264 -7.20 29.69 -24.62
CA VAL A 264 -7.58 28.95 -23.42
C VAL A 264 -8.98 29.38 -22.97
N ILE A 265 -9.87 28.40 -22.74
CA ILE A 265 -11.24 28.59 -22.25
C ILE A 265 -11.40 28.18 -20.78
N PHE A 266 -10.73 27.11 -20.33
CA PHE A 266 -10.67 26.73 -18.92
C PHE A 266 -9.23 26.41 -18.49
N TYR A 267 -8.91 26.66 -17.22
CA TYR A 267 -7.57 26.41 -16.69
C TYR A 267 -7.59 26.16 -15.17
N GLU A 268 -6.60 25.40 -14.70
CA GLU A 268 -6.34 25.25 -13.26
C GLU A 268 -5.96 26.61 -12.65
N ALA A 269 -6.44 26.91 -11.43
CA ALA A 269 -6.16 28.19 -10.76
C ALA A 269 -4.70 28.32 -10.30
N LYS A 270 -4.06 27.20 -9.95
CA LYS A 270 -2.65 27.08 -9.56
C LYS A 270 -1.98 25.94 -10.36
N PRO A 271 -0.66 25.98 -10.57
CA PRO A 271 0.03 24.84 -11.17
C PRO A 271 -0.07 23.62 -10.25
N ALA A 272 -0.04 22.44 -10.86
CA ALA A 272 0.08 21.16 -10.21
C ALA A 272 1.46 20.97 -9.53
N ALA A 273 1.63 19.87 -8.81
CA ALA A 273 2.85 19.56 -8.07
C ALA A 273 4.08 19.40 -8.98
N ASP A 274 3.88 19.04 -10.24
CA ASP A 274 4.92 18.93 -11.27
C ASP A 274 5.37 20.29 -11.86
N GLY A 275 4.77 21.41 -11.41
CA GLY A 275 5.06 22.75 -11.90
C GLY A 275 4.40 23.10 -13.24
N THR A 276 3.46 22.28 -13.72
CA THR A 276 2.68 22.54 -14.93
C THR A 276 1.23 22.89 -14.61
N ARG A 277 0.51 23.45 -15.57
CA ARG A 277 -0.89 23.86 -15.45
C ARG A 277 -1.72 23.19 -16.52
N GLY A 278 -2.80 22.54 -16.10
CA GLY A 278 -3.83 22.01 -16.99
C GLY A 278 -4.64 23.14 -17.61
N VAL A 279 -4.75 23.12 -18.93
CA VAL A 279 -5.55 24.08 -19.71
C VAL A 279 -6.40 23.34 -20.73
N LEU A 280 -7.60 23.86 -20.96
CA LEU A 280 -8.51 23.48 -22.05
C LEU A 280 -8.53 24.62 -23.07
N PHE A 281 -8.30 24.29 -24.33
CA PHE A 281 -8.35 25.22 -25.45
C PHE A 281 -9.73 25.25 -26.10
N LEU A 282 -10.03 26.32 -26.82
CA LEU A 282 -11.34 26.61 -27.39
C LEU A 282 -11.75 25.61 -28.50
N ASP A 283 -10.79 24.96 -29.15
CA ASP A 283 -11.03 23.87 -30.10
C ASP A 283 -11.28 22.50 -29.40
N GLY A 284 -11.23 22.47 -28.06
CA GLY A 284 -11.54 21.30 -27.25
C GLY A 284 -10.32 20.45 -26.83
N HIS A 285 -9.11 20.73 -27.31
CA HIS A 285 -7.95 19.98 -26.86
C HIS A 285 -7.48 20.44 -25.47
N VAL A 286 -6.86 19.51 -24.73
CA VAL A 286 -6.36 19.75 -23.37
C VAL A 286 -4.84 19.60 -23.37
N GLY A 287 -4.15 20.46 -22.62
CA GLY A 287 -2.70 20.42 -22.53
C GLY A 287 -2.19 20.71 -21.12
N ARG A 288 -0.95 20.28 -20.86
CA ARG A 288 -0.15 20.69 -19.70
C ARG A 288 0.85 21.75 -20.13
N ILE A 289 0.80 22.92 -19.51
CA ILE A 289 1.64 24.07 -19.84
C ILE A 289 2.61 24.33 -18.69
N LYS A 290 3.89 24.48 -18.97
CA LYS A 290 4.86 24.89 -17.94
C LYS A 290 4.51 26.27 -17.41
N GLU A 291 4.67 26.50 -16.11
CA GLU A 291 4.34 27.80 -15.53
C GLU A 291 5.11 28.98 -16.19
N THR A 292 6.29 28.72 -16.75
CA THR A 292 7.06 29.71 -17.54
C THR A 292 6.39 30.16 -18.83
N ASP A 293 5.56 29.30 -19.45
CA ASP A 293 4.87 29.57 -20.71
C ASP A 293 3.49 30.21 -20.49
N TRP A 294 2.97 30.14 -19.27
CA TRP A 294 1.64 30.64 -18.90
C TRP A 294 1.42 32.14 -19.18
N PRO A 295 2.36 33.07 -18.88
CA PRO A 295 2.17 34.49 -19.17
C PRO A 295 1.94 34.78 -20.66
N ARG A 296 2.62 34.02 -21.54
CA ARG A 296 2.44 34.13 -22.99
C ARG A 296 1.04 33.69 -23.41
N LEU A 297 0.57 32.54 -22.91
CA LEU A 297 -0.78 32.04 -23.21
C LEU A 297 -1.89 32.93 -22.67
N LYS A 298 -1.73 33.50 -21.46
CA LYS A 298 -2.67 34.49 -20.93
C LYS A 298 -2.85 35.67 -21.88
N LYS A 299 -1.73 36.21 -22.39
CA LYS A 299 -1.74 37.35 -23.33
C LYS A 299 -2.44 36.99 -24.64
N ILE A 300 -2.16 35.82 -25.22
CA ILE A 300 -2.79 35.33 -26.45
C ILE A 300 -4.30 35.14 -26.23
N SER A 301 -4.68 34.55 -25.10
CA SER A 301 -6.08 34.21 -24.75
C SER A 301 -6.87 35.39 -24.17
N LYS A 302 -6.23 36.56 -23.99
CA LYS A 302 -6.80 37.75 -23.33
C LYS A 302 -7.36 37.47 -21.92
N ILE A 303 -6.69 36.58 -21.18
CA ILE A 303 -7.01 36.29 -19.78
C ILE A 303 -6.34 37.37 -18.89
N PRO A 304 -7.08 38.06 -18.00
CA PRO A 304 -6.53 39.07 -17.11
C PRO A 304 -5.49 38.50 -16.14
#